data_AF-A0A7C4N6Y7-F1
#
_entry.id   AF-A0A7C4N6Y7-F1
#
_cell.length_a   1.000
_cell.length_b   1.000
_cell.length_c   1.000
_cell.angle_alpha   90.00
_cell.angle_beta   90.00
_cell.angle_gamma   90.00
#
_symmetry.space_group_name_H-M   'P 1'
#
loop_
_entity.id
_entity.type
_entity.pdbx_description
1 polymer ?
#
loop_
_entity_poly.entity_id
_entity_poly.type
_entity_poly.pdbx_seq_one_letter_code
_entity_poly.pdbx_strand_id
1 'polypeptide(L)'
;MKKIFIITMIVYIGLLSCATKKGVVARKTSIAPGSRVVVIANHPNNIKNVIIARFMNKNYSVKAFNASDLYTIEDVYDIKDYKKVAYMQPLKNDNMVSFEKAVENIYKLHIYNYELSKAEALNDMRTKYGTQFLILMELKDWQKVSWARAIDLTNMEVVWVENYPAQYKDTLETVVDHFIASMSK
;
A
#
# COMPACT_ATOMS: atom_id res chain seq x y z
N MET A 1 -33.52 -40.12 21.16
CA MET A 1 -32.89 -38.92 21.76
C MET A 1 -31.43 -38.72 21.36
N LYS A 2 -30.55 -39.73 21.41
CA LYS A 2 -29.12 -39.60 21.02
C LYS A 2 -28.86 -39.09 19.58
N LYS A 3 -29.72 -39.45 18.61
CA LYS A 3 -29.56 -39.03 17.20
C LYS A 3 -29.84 -37.53 16.97
N ILE A 4 -30.68 -36.90 17.80
CA ILE A 4 -31.01 -35.46 17.68
C ILE A 4 -29.86 -34.57 18.21
N PHE A 5 -29.15 -35.05 19.24
CA PHE A 5 -27.98 -34.36 19.80
C PHE A 5 -26.78 -34.34 18.83
N ILE A 6 -26.60 -35.41 18.04
CA ILE A 6 -25.51 -35.50 17.06
C ILE A 6 -25.75 -34.54 15.89
N ILE A 7 -27.00 -34.41 15.43
CA ILE A 7 -27.35 -33.51 14.31
C ILE A 7 -27.21 -32.04 14.72
N THR A 8 -27.59 -31.68 15.94
CA THR A 8 -27.42 -30.31 16.47
C THR A 8 -25.94 -29.94 16.66
N MET A 9 -25.09 -30.88 17.05
CA MET A 9 -23.64 -30.66 17.18
C MET A 9 -22.95 -30.49 15.82
N ILE A 10 -23.38 -31.23 14.78
CA ILE A 10 -22.82 -31.10 13.41
C ILE A 10 -23.24 -29.76 12.77
N VAL A 11 -24.46 -29.30 13.01
CA VAL A 11 -24.92 -27.97 12.54
C VAL A 11 -24.15 -26.83 13.22
N TYR A 12 -23.78 -26.99 14.50
CA TYR A 12 -22.94 -26.02 15.22
C TYR A 12 -21.52 -25.92 14.64
N ILE A 13 -20.94 -27.05 14.21
CA ILE A 13 -19.60 -27.07 13.58
C ILE A 13 -19.65 -26.48 12.17
N GLY A 14 -20.75 -26.67 11.43
CA GLY A 14 -20.95 -26.07 10.09
C GLY A 14 -21.04 -24.54 10.10
N LEU A 15 -21.58 -23.95 11.17
CA LEU A 15 -21.69 -22.48 11.32
C LEU A 15 -20.37 -21.79 11.70
N LEU A 16 -19.38 -22.54 12.19
CA LEU A 16 -18.03 -22.03 12.49
C LEU A 16 -17.09 -22.08 11.28
N SER A 17 -17.49 -22.75 10.19
CA SER A 17 -16.75 -22.79 8.92
C SER A 17 -17.10 -21.60 8.01
N CYS A 18 -17.37 -20.44 8.60
CA CYS A 18 -17.48 -19.19 7.87
C CYS A 18 -16.09 -18.89 7.29
N ALA A 19 -15.97 -18.83 5.96
CA ALA A 19 -14.73 -18.56 5.24
C ALA A 19 -14.19 -17.15 5.57
N THR A 20 -13.58 -17.00 6.73
CA THR A 20 -12.89 -15.78 7.13
C THR A 20 -11.67 -15.62 6.26
N LYS A 21 -11.56 -14.47 5.57
CA LYS A 21 -10.38 -14.10 4.78
C LYS A 21 -9.13 -14.35 5.62
N LYS A 22 -8.22 -15.20 5.14
CA LYS A 22 -7.03 -15.59 5.90
C LYS A 22 -6.04 -14.41 5.90
N GLY A 23 -5.68 -13.92 7.08
CA GLY A 23 -4.60 -12.96 7.21
C GLY A 23 -3.26 -13.58 6.81
N VAL A 24 -2.37 -12.77 6.26
CA VAL A 24 -1.02 -13.20 5.85
C VAL A 24 -0.02 -12.28 6.50
N VAL A 25 0.95 -12.84 7.22
CA VAL A 25 2.07 -12.10 7.80
C VAL A 25 3.37 -12.74 7.33
N ALA A 26 4.26 -11.93 6.78
CA ALA A 26 5.62 -12.33 6.43
C ALA A 26 6.60 -11.30 7.00
N ARG A 27 7.62 -11.76 7.72
CA ARG A 27 8.63 -10.89 8.34
C ARG A 27 10.02 -11.46 8.08
N LYS A 28 10.90 -10.60 7.58
CA LYS A 28 12.34 -10.86 7.43
C LYS A 28 13.13 -10.18 8.55
N THR A 29 12.75 -8.96 8.92
CA THR A 29 13.43 -8.16 9.96
C THR A 29 12.39 -7.46 10.85
N SER A 30 12.68 -7.35 12.15
CA SER A 30 11.85 -6.61 13.10
C SER A 30 12.18 -5.11 13.07
N ILE A 31 11.15 -4.27 13.15
CA ILE A 31 11.30 -2.81 13.14
C ILE A 31 11.08 -2.31 14.56
N ALA A 32 12.17 -2.15 15.32
CA ALA A 32 12.11 -1.78 16.72
C ALA A 32 11.56 -0.35 16.94
N PRO A 33 10.88 -0.09 18.06
CA PRO A 33 10.61 1.26 18.54
C PRO A 33 11.90 2.09 18.60
N GLY A 34 11.84 3.36 18.23
CA GLY A 34 13.01 4.26 18.08
C GLY A 34 13.54 4.34 16.65
N SER A 35 13.11 3.45 15.75
CA SER A 35 13.47 3.51 14.33
C SER A 35 12.93 4.78 13.66
N ARG A 36 13.69 5.32 12.71
CA ARG A 36 13.27 6.47 11.88
C ARG A 36 12.43 5.97 10.72
N VAL A 37 11.15 6.33 10.71
CA VAL A 37 10.18 5.80 9.75
C VAL A 37 9.46 6.90 9.00
N VAL A 38 9.14 6.65 7.73
CA VAL A 38 8.18 7.43 6.95
C VAL A 38 6.94 6.57 6.76
N VAL A 39 5.77 7.12 7.01
CA VAL A 39 4.50 6.41 6.87
C VAL A 39 3.69 7.04 5.74
N ILE A 40 3.33 6.24 4.74
CA ILE A 40 2.48 6.64 3.63
C ILE A 40 1.19 5.84 3.71
N ALA A 41 0.08 6.57 3.81
CA ALA A 41 -1.26 6.00 3.81
C ALA A 41 -2.13 6.69 2.74
N ASN A 42 -2.85 5.89 1.96
CA ASN A 42 -3.81 6.43 0.98
C ASN A 42 -5.16 6.73 1.66
N HIS A 43 -5.23 7.86 2.38
CA HIS A 43 -6.42 8.31 3.09
C HIS A 43 -6.46 9.85 3.23
N PRO A 44 -7.63 10.50 3.43
CA PRO A 44 -7.69 11.91 3.82
C PRO A 44 -6.86 12.27 5.05
N ASN A 45 -6.49 13.56 5.12
CA ASN A 45 -5.50 14.09 6.07
C ASN A 45 -5.86 13.86 7.54
N ASN A 46 -7.15 13.83 7.88
CA ASN A 46 -7.61 13.52 9.24
C ASN A 46 -7.11 12.13 9.71
N ILE A 47 -7.19 11.13 8.84
CA ILE A 47 -6.82 9.74 9.14
C ILE A 47 -5.31 9.57 9.10
N LYS A 48 -4.62 10.24 8.16
CA LYS A 48 -3.15 10.32 8.17
C LYS A 48 -2.60 10.86 9.49
N ASN A 49 -3.23 11.89 10.05
CA ASN A 49 -2.82 12.47 11.33
C ASN A 49 -2.98 11.48 12.49
N VAL A 50 -4.08 10.71 12.51
CA VAL A 50 -4.28 9.66 13.53
C VAL A 50 -3.19 8.60 13.41
N ILE A 51 -2.90 8.12 12.19
CA ILE A 51 -1.84 7.15 11.93
C ILE A 51 -0.50 7.66 12.47
N ILE A 52 -0.09 8.86 12.07
CA ILE A 52 1.18 9.47 12.50
C ILE A 52 1.23 9.58 14.03
N ALA A 53 0.14 10.02 14.67
CA ALA A 53 0.06 10.11 16.12
C ALA A 53 0.23 8.75 16.82
N ARG A 54 -0.35 7.67 16.27
CA ARG A 54 -0.15 6.31 16.83
C ARG A 54 1.31 5.87 16.76
N PHE A 55 1.99 6.10 15.64
CA PHE A 55 3.41 5.77 15.51
C PHE A 55 4.28 6.57 16.49
N MET A 56 4.03 7.87 16.63
CA MET A 56 4.72 8.72 17.61
C MET A 56 4.50 8.22 19.05
N ASN A 57 3.27 7.84 19.40
CA ASN A 57 2.94 7.29 20.72
C ASN A 57 3.62 5.94 21.01
N LYS A 58 4.00 5.19 19.98
CA LYS A 58 4.76 3.93 20.10
C LYS A 58 6.27 4.14 19.99
N ASN A 59 6.74 5.37 20.19
CA ASN A 59 8.15 5.76 20.20
C ASN A 59 8.85 5.62 18.83
N TYR A 60 8.13 5.74 17.72
CA TYR A 60 8.76 5.84 16.40
C TYR A 60 9.07 7.29 16.04
N SER A 61 10.25 7.53 15.47
CA SER A 61 10.61 8.83 14.91
C SER A 61 9.99 8.98 13.53
N VAL A 62 8.74 9.45 13.47
CA VAL A 62 8.00 9.63 12.23
C VAL A 62 8.41 10.93 11.54
N LYS A 63 8.75 10.86 10.26
CA LYS A 63 8.85 12.03 9.38
C LYS A 63 7.58 12.10 8.54
N ALA A 64 6.86 13.23 8.61
CA ALA A 64 5.73 13.49 7.75
C ALA A 64 6.24 13.74 6.33
N PHE A 65 5.80 12.91 5.39
CA PHE A 65 6.06 13.10 3.96
C PHE A 65 4.71 13.29 3.27
N ASN A 66 4.54 14.37 2.52
CA ASN A 66 3.31 14.55 1.77
C ASN A 66 3.36 13.62 0.56
N ALA A 67 2.38 12.72 0.44
CA ALA A 67 2.33 11.79 -0.68
C ALA A 67 2.19 12.51 -2.04
N SER A 68 1.68 13.76 -2.06
CA SER A 68 1.67 14.59 -3.27
C SER A 68 3.07 14.96 -3.76
N ASP A 69 4.08 15.00 -2.87
CA ASP A 69 5.46 15.29 -3.22
C ASP A 69 6.17 14.05 -3.80
N LEU A 70 5.62 12.85 -3.56
CA LEU A 70 5.98 11.60 -4.24
C LEU A 70 5.18 11.37 -5.52
N TYR A 71 3.97 11.91 -5.56
CA TYR A 71 2.94 11.62 -6.55
C TYR A 71 2.19 12.90 -6.95
N THR A 72 2.73 13.64 -7.91
CA THR A 72 1.88 14.43 -8.81
C THR A 72 1.31 13.47 -9.86
N ILE A 73 0.32 12.65 -9.47
CA ILE A 73 -0.45 11.78 -10.39
C ILE A 73 -1.90 12.24 -10.55
N GLU A 74 -2.43 13.06 -9.66
CA GLU A 74 -3.85 13.44 -9.74
C GLU A 74 -4.20 14.20 -11.03
N ASP A 75 -3.21 14.80 -11.72
CA ASP A 75 -3.36 15.44 -13.04
C ASP A 75 -2.64 14.69 -14.18
N VAL A 76 -2.30 13.41 -14.00
CA VAL A 76 -1.72 12.59 -15.07
C VAL A 76 -2.87 12.07 -15.92
N TYR A 77 -3.07 12.70 -17.08
CA TYR A 77 -3.89 12.23 -18.18
C TYR A 77 -3.96 10.70 -18.22
N ASP A 78 -5.18 10.15 -18.17
CA ASP A 78 -5.42 8.72 -18.19
C ASP A 78 -4.66 8.13 -19.40
N ILE A 79 -3.70 7.23 -19.16
CA ILE A 79 -2.79 6.68 -20.17
C ILE A 79 -3.55 6.02 -21.33
N LYS A 80 -4.81 5.64 -21.08
CA LYS A 80 -5.77 5.17 -22.08
C LYS A 80 -6.15 6.25 -23.08
N ASP A 81 -6.19 7.50 -22.67
CA ASP A 81 -6.56 8.63 -23.51
C ASP A 81 -5.43 9.00 -24.49
N TYR A 82 -4.15 8.84 -24.14
CA TYR A 82 -3.07 8.98 -25.12
C TYR A 82 -3.14 7.95 -26.25
N LYS A 83 -3.48 6.69 -25.92
CA LYS A 83 -3.73 5.66 -26.95
C LYS A 83 -4.99 5.98 -27.76
N LYS A 84 -6.09 6.40 -27.14
CA LYS A 84 -7.30 6.80 -27.87
C LYS A 84 -7.06 7.99 -28.79
N VAL A 85 -6.34 9.02 -28.34
CA VAL A 85 -5.96 10.17 -29.17
C VAL A 85 -5.13 9.74 -30.38
N ALA A 86 -4.23 8.74 -30.21
CA ALA A 86 -3.49 8.18 -31.32
C ALA A 86 -4.39 7.43 -32.33
N TYR A 87 -5.42 6.73 -31.86
CA TYR A 87 -6.40 6.03 -32.73
C TYR A 87 -7.51 6.93 -33.31
N MET A 88 -7.71 8.14 -32.78
CA MET A 88 -8.75 9.08 -33.23
C MET A 88 -8.27 10.09 -34.29
N GLN A 89 -6.98 10.10 -34.64
CA GLN A 89 -6.52 10.93 -35.76
C GLN A 89 -6.96 10.33 -37.11
N PRO A 90 -7.36 11.17 -38.10
CA PRO A 90 -7.92 10.68 -39.35
C PRO A 90 -6.90 9.78 -40.06
N LEU A 91 -7.32 8.57 -40.41
CA LEU A 91 -6.60 7.52 -41.14
C LEU A 91 -6.24 7.96 -42.57
N LYS A 92 -5.40 8.98 -42.70
CA LYS A 92 -4.81 9.46 -43.95
C LYS A 92 -3.37 9.87 -43.67
N ASN A 93 -2.44 8.91 -43.67
CA ASN A 93 -1.08 9.05 -44.22
C ASN A 93 -0.19 7.84 -43.88
N ASP A 94 0.71 7.52 -44.81
CA ASP A 94 1.71 6.44 -44.79
C ASP A 94 2.73 6.49 -43.61
N ASN A 95 2.58 7.43 -42.67
CA ASN A 95 3.46 7.63 -41.52
C ASN A 95 2.94 7.00 -40.22
N MET A 96 1.91 6.15 -40.31
CA MET A 96 1.24 5.54 -39.15
C MET A 96 2.21 4.76 -38.25
N VAL A 97 3.15 4.01 -38.85
CA VAL A 97 4.17 3.24 -38.11
C VAL A 97 5.16 4.14 -37.36
N SER A 98 5.52 5.29 -37.93
CA SER A 98 6.43 6.25 -37.30
C SER A 98 5.74 6.98 -36.14
N PHE A 99 4.45 7.25 -36.27
CA PHE A 99 3.65 7.87 -35.22
C PHE A 99 3.36 6.91 -34.05
N GLU A 100 3.00 5.66 -34.34
CA GLU A 100 2.84 4.61 -33.32
C GLU A 100 4.14 4.41 -32.52
N LYS A 101 5.28 4.35 -33.21
CA LYS A 101 6.60 4.28 -32.56
C LYS A 101 6.91 5.52 -31.71
N ALA A 102 6.55 6.72 -32.17
CA ALA A 102 6.74 7.95 -31.40
C ALA A 102 5.90 7.95 -30.11
N VAL A 103 4.64 7.55 -30.19
CA VAL A 103 3.76 7.41 -29.01
C VAL A 103 4.28 6.35 -28.04
N GLU A 104 4.73 5.20 -28.55
CA GLU A 104 5.33 4.15 -27.72
C GLU A 104 6.62 4.62 -27.02
N ASN A 105 7.46 5.39 -27.71
CA ASN A 105 8.68 5.96 -27.13
C ASN A 105 8.36 7.01 -26.05
N ILE A 106 7.36 7.86 -26.26
CA ILE A 106 6.89 8.82 -25.24
C ILE A 106 6.36 8.07 -24.01
N TYR A 107 5.61 6.99 -24.22
CA TYR A 107 5.12 6.13 -23.14
C TYR A 107 6.26 5.50 -22.34
N LYS A 108 7.27 4.93 -23.03
CA LYS A 108 8.46 4.35 -22.38
C LYS A 108 9.23 5.40 -21.59
N LEU A 109 9.43 6.59 -22.17
CA LEU A 109 10.10 7.69 -21.49
C LEU A 109 9.33 8.15 -20.24
N HIS A 110 8.00 8.18 -20.30
CA HIS A 110 7.19 8.55 -19.15
C HIS A 110 7.32 7.53 -18.00
N ILE A 111 7.24 6.23 -18.30
CA ILE A 111 7.48 5.17 -17.30
C ILE A 111 8.90 5.29 -16.73
N TYR A 112 9.89 5.54 -17.58
CA TYR A 112 11.27 5.68 -17.16
C TYR A 112 11.43 6.86 -16.20
N ASN A 113 10.90 8.04 -16.54
CA ASN A 113 10.92 9.21 -15.68
C ASN A 113 10.19 8.97 -14.36
N TYR A 114 9.09 8.21 -14.39
CA TYR A 114 8.35 7.83 -13.19
C TYR A 114 9.18 6.94 -12.26
N GLU A 115 9.79 5.87 -12.78
CA GLU A 115 10.63 4.99 -11.96
C GLU A 115 11.91 5.71 -11.48
N LEU A 116 12.47 6.64 -12.28
CA LEU A 116 13.58 7.49 -11.88
C LEU A 116 13.20 8.41 -10.71
N SER A 117 12.08 9.15 -10.84
CA SER A 117 11.60 10.07 -9.79
C SER A 117 11.31 9.33 -8.48
N LYS A 118 10.75 8.12 -8.59
CA LYS A 118 10.50 7.24 -7.44
C LYS A 118 11.81 6.79 -6.79
N ALA A 119 12.81 6.39 -7.56
CA ALA A 119 14.12 6.00 -7.04
C ALA A 119 14.82 7.18 -6.34
N GLU A 120 14.75 8.38 -6.92
CA GLU A 120 15.26 9.62 -6.33
C GLU A 120 14.57 9.95 -5.02
N ALA A 121 13.23 9.90 -4.97
CA ALA A 121 12.48 10.18 -3.76
C ALA A 121 12.79 9.18 -2.62
N LEU A 122 12.94 7.89 -2.94
CA LEU A 122 13.36 6.88 -1.96
C LEU A 122 14.79 7.14 -1.46
N ASN A 123 15.68 7.56 -2.34
CA ASN A 123 17.05 7.93 -1.97
C ASN A 123 17.07 9.20 -1.10
N ASP A 124 16.24 10.18 -1.38
CA ASP A 124 16.11 11.40 -0.56
C ASP A 124 15.56 11.07 0.83
N MET A 125 14.54 10.22 0.93
CA MET A 125 14.03 9.71 2.22
C MET A 125 15.15 9.11 3.07
N ARG A 126 16.01 8.31 2.46
CA ARG A 126 17.16 7.68 3.13
C ARG A 126 18.22 8.70 3.53
N THR A 127 18.67 9.53 2.59
CA THR A 127 19.88 10.36 2.74
C THR A 127 19.59 11.68 3.42
N LYS A 128 18.64 12.47 2.88
CA LYS A 128 18.30 13.82 3.36
C LYS A 128 17.52 13.79 4.67
N TYR A 129 16.58 12.86 4.80
CA TYR A 129 15.73 12.76 5.99
C TYR A 129 16.23 11.74 7.01
N GLY A 130 17.25 10.94 6.66
CA GLY A 130 17.80 9.90 7.53
C GLY A 130 16.79 8.81 7.85
N THR A 131 15.83 8.54 6.97
CA THR A 131 14.81 7.51 7.22
C THR A 131 15.41 6.12 7.03
N GLN A 132 15.10 5.20 7.94
CA GLN A 132 15.55 3.81 7.85
C GLN A 132 14.49 2.93 7.16
N PHE A 133 13.22 3.12 7.51
CA PHE A 133 12.13 2.31 6.98
C PHE A 133 11.03 3.16 6.36
N LEU A 134 10.54 2.71 5.21
CA LEU A 134 9.32 3.21 4.59
C LEU A 134 8.17 2.26 4.88
N ILE A 135 7.12 2.77 5.51
CA ILE A 135 5.91 2.03 5.84
C ILE A 135 4.81 2.47 4.89
N LEU A 136 4.32 1.53 4.09
CA LEU A 136 3.18 1.71 3.19
C LEU A 136 1.98 1.04 3.81
N MET A 137 0.84 1.73 3.85
CA MET A 137 -0.38 1.14 4.40
C MET A 137 -1.63 1.56 3.64
N GLU A 138 -2.56 0.61 3.56
CA GLU A 138 -3.90 0.83 3.07
C GLU A 138 -4.88 0.29 4.13
N LEU A 139 -5.65 1.21 4.70
CA LEU A 139 -6.65 0.91 5.70
C LEU A 139 -8.01 0.85 5.01
N LYS A 140 -8.75 -0.23 5.26
CA LYS A 140 -10.07 -0.45 4.71
C LYS A 140 -11.07 -0.72 5.84
N ASP A 141 -12.32 -0.41 5.56
CA ASP A 141 -13.44 -0.68 6.44
C ASP A 141 -13.70 -2.19 6.61
N TRP A 142 -14.60 -2.50 7.55
CA TRP A 142 -15.10 -3.84 7.83
C TRP A 142 -15.44 -4.62 6.54
N GLN A 143 -15.11 -5.91 6.54
CA GLN A 143 -15.24 -6.88 5.44
C GLN A 143 -14.19 -6.74 4.33
N LYS A 144 -13.35 -5.70 4.33
CA LYS A 144 -12.20 -5.60 3.44
C LYS A 144 -10.90 -6.00 4.16
N VAL A 145 -9.83 -6.13 3.39
CA VAL A 145 -8.50 -6.48 3.91
C VAL A 145 -7.69 -5.19 3.93
N SER A 146 -7.28 -4.80 5.13
CA SER A 146 -6.27 -3.76 5.32
C SER A 146 -4.91 -4.41 5.12
N TRP A 147 -3.95 -3.69 4.56
CA TRP A 147 -2.60 -4.22 4.42
C TRP A 147 -1.57 -3.15 4.74
N ALA A 148 -0.40 -3.62 5.15
CA ALA A 148 0.75 -2.77 5.38
C ALA A 148 2.02 -3.50 5.00
N ARG A 149 3.03 -2.73 4.60
CA ARG A 149 4.35 -3.22 4.22
C ARG A 149 5.40 -2.28 4.75
N ALA A 150 6.55 -2.83 5.09
CA ALA A 150 7.71 -2.05 5.43
C ALA A 150 8.89 -2.41 4.53
N ILE A 151 9.58 -1.39 4.06
CA ILE A 151 10.74 -1.47 3.18
C ILE A 151 11.92 -0.88 3.95
N ASP A 152 13.02 -1.62 4.04
CA ASP A 152 14.28 -1.08 4.52
C ASP A 152 14.92 -0.27 3.40
N LEU A 153 15.10 1.03 3.62
CA LEU A 153 15.64 1.95 2.61
C LEU A 153 17.16 1.80 2.42
N THR A 154 17.83 1.05 3.30
CA THR A 154 19.27 0.79 3.22
C THR A 154 19.61 -0.17 2.08
N ASN A 155 18.80 -1.23 1.93
CA ASN A 155 18.97 -2.28 0.93
C ASN A 155 17.79 -2.38 -0.06
N MET A 156 16.76 -1.53 0.10
CA MET A 156 15.54 -1.50 -0.71
C MET A 156 14.74 -2.81 -0.69
N GLU A 157 14.86 -3.59 0.39
CA GLU A 157 14.13 -4.85 0.54
C GLU A 157 12.84 -4.69 1.35
N VAL A 158 11.82 -5.44 0.97
CA VAL A 158 10.61 -5.58 1.79
C VAL A 158 10.94 -6.46 2.99
N VAL A 159 10.89 -5.89 4.19
CA VAL A 159 11.25 -6.57 5.44
C VAL A 159 10.04 -7.08 6.22
N TRP A 160 8.85 -6.52 5.95
CA TRP A 160 7.62 -6.95 6.59
C TRP A 160 6.43 -6.70 5.67
N VAL A 161 5.50 -7.66 5.63
CA VAL A 161 4.23 -7.58 4.91
C VAL A 161 3.16 -8.17 5.80
N GLU A 162 2.05 -7.46 5.89
CA GLU A 162 0.85 -7.98 6.52
C GLU A 162 -0.41 -7.64 5.74
N ASN A 163 -1.28 -8.65 5.59
CA ASN A 163 -2.65 -8.53 5.16
C ASN A 163 -3.55 -8.89 6.35
N TYR A 164 -4.24 -7.89 6.89
CA TYR A 164 -5.11 -8.01 8.05
C TYR A 164 -6.58 -7.92 7.63
N PRO A 165 -7.38 -9.00 7.82
CA PRO A 165 -8.81 -8.98 7.54
C PRO A 165 -9.55 -8.18 8.63
N ALA A 166 -10.07 -7.00 8.29
CA ALA A 166 -10.73 -6.12 9.25
C ALA A 166 -12.01 -6.75 9.82
N GLN A 167 -12.09 -6.79 11.14
CA GLN A 167 -13.21 -7.30 11.93
C GLN A 167 -14.23 -6.20 12.23
N TYR A 168 -15.44 -6.59 12.62
CA TYR A 168 -16.51 -5.64 12.95
C TYR A 168 -16.15 -4.69 14.11
N LYS A 169 -15.33 -5.15 15.05
CA LYS A 169 -14.92 -4.39 16.24
C LYS A 169 -13.67 -3.54 16.00
N ASP A 170 -13.09 -3.62 14.80
CA ASP A 170 -11.88 -2.88 14.51
C ASP A 170 -12.20 -1.39 14.30
N THR A 171 -11.43 -0.58 15.00
CA THR A 171 -11.32 0.86 14.79
C THR A 171 -10.05 1.14 13.99
N LEU A 172 -9.95 2.35 13.44
CA LEU A 172 -8.75 2.79 12.76
C LEU A 172 -7.50 2.60 13.65
N GLU A 173 -7.61 3.00 14.91
CA GLU A 173 -6.55 2.95 15.90
C GLU A 173 -6.15 1.50 16.24
N THR A 174 -7.11 0.58 16.35
CA THR A 174 -6.81 -0.82 16.67
C THR A 174 -6.11 -1.52 15.52
N VAL A 175 -6.49 -1.23 14.26
CA VAL A 175 -5.80 -1.80 13.09
C VAL A 175 -4.38 -1.25 12.98
N VAL A 176 -4.20 0.06 13.17
CA VAL A 176 -2.87 0.68 13.14
C VAL A 176 -1.98 0.13 14.26
N ASP A 177 -2.51 -0.01 15.47
CA ASP A 177 -1.77 -0.61 16.59
C ASP A 177 -1.46 -2.09 16.35
N HIS A 178 -2.34 -2.82 15.68
CA HIS A 178 -2.08 -4.20 15.28
C HIS A 178 -0.88 -4.27 14.35
N PHE A 179 -0.84 -3.42 13.32
CA PHE A 179 0.29 -3.33 12.41
C PHE A 179 1.58 -2.91 13.10
N ILE A 180 1.53 -1.92 14.00
CA ILE A 180 2.70 -1.54 14.80
C ILE A 180 3.18 -2.73 15.63
N ALA A 181 2.29 -3.37 16.39
CA ALA A 181 2.68 -4.53 17.20
C ALA A 181 3.22 -5.69 16.35
N SER A 182 2.70 -5.88 15.14
CA SER A 182 3.17 -6.91 14.23
C SER A 182 4.49 -6.56 13.56
N MET A 183 4.81 -5.29 13.30
CA MET A 183 6.13 -4.96 12.75
C MET A 183 7.24 -4.99 13.80
N SER A 184 6.92 -4.69 15.07
CA SER A 184 7.89 -4.59 16.17
C SER A 184 8.22 -5.90 16.88
N LYS A 185 7.42 -6.96 16.66
CA LYS A 185 7.68 -8.29 17.22
C LYS A 185 8.78 -9.01 16.45
#